data_AF-W3XC83-F1
#
_entry.id   AF-W3XC83-F1
#
_cell.length_a   1.000
_cell.length_b   1.000
_cell.length_c   1.000
_cell.angle_alpha   90.00
_cell.angle_beta   90.00
_cell.angle_gamma   90.00
#
_symmetry.space_group_name_H-M   'P 1'
#
loop_
_entity.id
_entity.type
_entity.pdbx_description
1 polymer ?
#
loop_
_entity_poly.entity_id
_entity_poly.type
_entity_poly.pdbx_seq_one_letter_code
_entity_poly.pdbx_strand_id
1 'polypeptide(L)'
;MEVTQLIIPTSPGSRGLSTTTTLHRMSDPKERFYRHFQTEITSIQDQIEDLALLSPINGERQDCIDTILAGISRLSNEVADARDFVPAYDQRAYSLALKGLTEKLNEATGKFARKSRFQFKPKSGGHQPVDGATKEARPRQDSRHLVHAGFTGRDATILESSTSAIKDDEESDAVGNLPTFGGKNYNEEISRPVLGNNIRKPSFSSAKTISIYSQTGLHIMLPSSASRATSSGSLTDLDRCIVDMTIPTAASSGTPFAGLTIKNIKQSLLICGTVAGPAHITGIKNSVIVVAARQVRIHECNNVSFYLRCGSHPIIEDCSDVRFAPLPDVYAESAENSGQDQWDQVDDFKWLKNEPSPNWSIIAEDKRLPANVWAKDVLSNPSLSTDDILRKFGVPGL
;
A
#
# COMPACT_ATOMS: atom_id res chain seq x y z
N MET A 1 23.58 -16.95 2.62
CA MET A 1 24.46 -15.79 2.44
C MET A 1 24.41 -15.00 3.73
N GLU A 2 25.57 -14.87 4.37
CA GLU A 2 25.75 -14.17 5.64
C GLU A 2 25.32 -12.70 5.48
N VAL A 3 24.35 -12.25 6.28
CA VAL A 3 23.78 -10.90 6.16
C VAL A 3 24.70 -9.92 6.86
N THR A 4 25.62 -9.33 6.10
CA THR A 4 26.44 -8.22 6.59
C THR A 4 25.55 -6.97 6.70
N GLN A 5 25.01 -6.73 7.89
CA GLN A 5 24.40 -5.44 8.23
C GLN A 5 25.51 -4.38 8.22
N LEU A 6 25.29 -3.33 7.42
CA LEU A 6 26.20 -2.19 7.32
C LEU A 6 25.98 -1.29 8.55
N ILE A 7 26.56 -1.70 9.67
CA ILE A 7 26.52 -0.94 10.92
C ILE A 7 27.64 0.08 10.88
N ILE A 8 27.29 1.35 11.02
CA ILE A 8 28.26 2.44 11.17
C ILE A 8 28.72 2.46 12.63
N PRO A 9 30.00 2.17 12.94
CA PRO A 9 30.48 2.21 14.31
C PRO A 9 30.44 3.64 14.86
N THR A 10 29.89 3.80 16.06
CA THR A 10 29.87 5.07 16.79
C THR A 10 31.26 5.41 17.32
N SER A 11 31.66 6.68 17.22
CA SER A 11 32.90 7.18 17.83
C SER A 11 32.90 6.98 19.36
N PRO A 12 33.99 6.51 19.99
CA PRO A 12 34.08 6.41 21.45
C PRO A 12 34.18 7.81 22.07
N GLY A 13 33.06 8.31 22.59
CA GLY A 13 32.99 9.57 23.32
C GLY A 13 33.78 9.53 24.63
N SER A 14 34.67 10.50 24.80
CA SER A 14 35.50 10.79 25.98
C SER A 14 34.76 10.61 27.32
N ARG A 15 35.37 9.82 28.22
CA ARG A 15 34.97 9.69 29.63
C ARG A 15 35.21 11.02 30.35
N GLY A 16 34.13 11.69 30.76
CA GLY A 16 34.14 12.84 31.66
C GLY A 16 32.97 12.77 32.64
N LEU A 17 33.30 12.61 33.93
CA LEU A 17 32.42 12.54 35.09
C LEU A 17 31.73 13.90 35.35
N SER A 18 30.43 13.95 35.69
CA SER A 18 29.80 14.80 36.74
C SER A 18 28.25 14.91 36.64
N THR A 19 27.59 14.48 37.72
CA THR A 19 26.36 14.96 38.41
C THR A 19 25.26 15.79 37.70
N THR A 20 24.01 15.32 37.89
CA THR A 20 22.72 16.01 38.12
C THR A 20 22.52 17.46 37.66
N THR A 21 21.56 17.74 36.77
CA THR A 21 20.51 18.80 36.86
C THR A 21 19.62 18.82 35.61
N THR A 22 18.34 19.11 35.86
CA THR A 22 17.16 19.26 35.00
C THR A 22 17.26 20.32 33.88
N LEU A 23 16.55 20.06 32.76
CA LEU A 23 16.06 20.97 31.70
C LEU A 23 17.01 21.49 30.59
N HIS A 24 16.51 21.34 29.35
CA HIS A 24 16.96 21.89 28.06
C HIS A 24 18.30 21.38 27.51
N ARG A 25 18.24 20.44 26.56
CA ARG A 25 19.32 20.29 25.57
C ARG A 25 18.72 20.09 24.18
N MET A 26 18.73 21.18 23.43
CA MET A 26 18.61 21.19 21.97
C MET A 26 19.41 20.01 21.43
N SER A 27 18.75 19.05 20.78
CA SER A 27 19.45 17.93 20.16
C SER A 27 20.48 18.50 19.19
N ASP A 28 21.76 18.25 19.47
CA ASP A 28 22.90 18.67 18.66
C ASP A 28 22.57 18.36 17.18
N PRO A 29 22.67 19.32 16.25
CA PRO A 29 22.40 19.11 14.83
C PRO A 29 23.07 17.84 14.26
N LYS A 30 24.23 17.46 14.80
CA LYS A 30 24.94 16.21 14.50
C LYS A 30 24.15 14.96 14.88
N GLU A 31 23.64 14.90 16.11
CA GLU A 31 22.87 13.76 16.64
C GLU A 31 21.55 13.61 15.90
N ARG A 32 20.90 14.73 15.55
CA ARG A 32 19.68 14.73 14.73
C ARG A 32 19.96 14.20 13.33
N PHE A 33 21.04 14.65 12.70
CA PHE A 33 21.44 14.20 11.38
C PHE A 33 21.83 12.71 11.40
N TYR A 34 22.57 12.25 12.40
CA TYR A 34 22.93 10.85 12.56
C TYR A 34 21.71 9.94 12.65
N ARG A 35 20.72 10.29 13.49
CA ARG A 35 19.47 9.51 13.60
C ARG A 35 18.64 9.53 12.34
N HIS A 36 18.55 10.68 11.67
CA HIS A 36 17.86 10.78 10.40
C HIS A 36 18.54 9.92 9.34
N PHE A 37 19.86 10.03 9.21
CA PHE A 37 20.68 9.26 8.29
C PHE A 37 20.56 7.75 8.54
N GLN A 38 20.57 7.31 9.80
CA GLN A 38 20.34 5.90 10.15
C GLN A 38 18.94 5.42 9.74
N THR A 39 17.91 6.23 9.99
CA THR A 39 16.53 5.89 9.65
C THR A 39 16.35 5.77 8.13
N GLU A 40 16.92 6.71 7.37
CA GLU A 40 16.88 6.70 5.90
C GLU A 40 17.69 5.52 5.33
N ILE A 41 18.85 5.19 5.90
CA ILE A 41 19.60 3.99 5.50
C ILE A 41 18.76 2.73 5.70
N THR A 42 18.16 2.54 6.88
CA THR A 42 17.34 1.35 7.15
C THR A 42 16.15 1.29 6.21
N SER A 43 15.47 2.42 5.99
CA SER A 43 14.35 2.49 5.04
C SER A 43 14.77 2.12 3.62
N ILE A 44 15.95 2.56 3.15
CA ILE A 44 16.46 2.22 1.82
C ILE A 44 16.87 0.74 1.76
N GLN A 45 17.43 0.17 2.83
CA GLN A 45 17.76 -1.26 2.90
C GLN A 45 16.50 -2.12 2.80
N ASP A 46 15.46 -1.78 3.57
CA ASP A 46 14.18 -2.51 3.55
C ASP A 46 13.54 -2.45 2.16
N GLN A 47 13.56 -1.28 1.50
CA GLN A 47 13.07 -1.14 0.13
C GLN A 47 13.87 -1.98 -0.88
N ILE A 48 15.18 -2.12 -0.70
CA ILE A 48 16.03 -2.98 -1.55
C ILE A 48 15.69 -4.47 -1.33
N GLU A 49 15.37 -4.88 -0.10
CA GLU A 49 14.96 -6.25 0.21
C GLU A 49 13.58 -6.58 -0.38
N ASP A 50 12.64 -5.63 -0.31
CA ASP A 50 11.31 -5.74 -0.89
C ASP A 50 11.31 -5.85 -2.42
N LEU A 51 12.37 -5.40 -3.12
CA LEU A 51 12.51 -5.57 -4.57
C LEU A 51 12.40 -7.04 -5.01
N ALA A 52 12.78 -7.99 -4.15
CA ALA A 52 12.68 -9.42 -4.42
C ALA A 52 11.24 -9.96 -4.36
N LEU A 53 10.36 -9.28 -3.62
CA LEU A 53 8.97 -9.67 -3.40
C LEU A 53 8.00 -9.04 -4.43
N LEU A 54 8.43 -7.97 -5.12
CA LEU A 54 7.62 -7.27 -6.11
C LEU A 54 7.56 -8.01 -7.45
N SER A 55 6.37 -8.10 -8.05
CA SER A 55 6.13 -8.80 -9.32
C SER A 55 6.68 -8.02 -10.53
N PRO A 56 7.36 -8.68 -11.51
CA PRO A 56 7.98 -8.00 -12.65
C PRO A 56 7.01 -7.58 -13.76
N ILE A 57 5.70 -7.80 -13.60
CA ILE A 57 4.72 -7.77 -14.70
C ILE A 57 4.23 -6.35 -15.02
N ASN A 58 4.29 -5.42 -14.06
CA ASN A 58 3.54 -4.16 -14.15
C ASN A 58 4.39 -2.87 -14.04
N GLY A 59 5.72 -2.95 -14.14
CA GLY A 59 6.61 -1.79 -13.99
C GLY A 59 6.87 -1.34 -12.54
N GLU A 60 6.08 -1.84 -11.57
CA GLU A 60 6.20 -1.56 -10.13
C GLU A 60 7.63 -1.76 -9.57
N ARG A 61 8.35 -2.76 -10.08
CA ARG A 61 9.74 -2.99 -9.70
C ARG A 61 10.67 -1.88 -10.21
N GLN A 62 10.44 -1.37 -11.42
CA GLN A 62 11.22 -0.26 -11.98
C GLN A 62 10.92 1.04 -11.21
N ASP A 63 9.66 1.29 -10.88
CA ASP A 63 9.26 2.46 -10.09
C ASP A 63 9.88 2.43 -8.68
N CYS A 64 9.97 1.24 -8.07
CA CYS A 64 10.65 1.06 -6.78
C CYS A 64 12.16 1.31 -6.90
N ILE A 65 12.82 0.80 -7.95
CA ILE A 65 14.24 1.08 -8.22
C ILE A 65 14.48 2.57 -8.39
N ASP A 66 13.64 3.27 -9.16
CA ASP A 66 13.76 4.71 -9.40
C ASP A 66 13.53 5.50 -8.09
N THR A 67 12.60 5.05 -7.25
CA THR A 67 12.34 5.61 -5.91
C THR A 67 13.55 5.44 -5.00
N ILE A 68 14.19 4.25 -4.99
CA ILE A 68 15.39 3.98 -4.19
C ILE A 68 16.57 4.83 -4.68
N LEU A 69 16.79 4.94 -6.00
CA LEU A 69 17.85 5.78 -6.58
C LEU A 69 17.67 7.26 -6.22
N ALA A 70 16.43 7.75 -6.25
CA ALA A 70 16.10 9.10 -5.79
C ALA A 70 16.39 9.27 -4.29
N GLY A 71 16.08 8.27 -3.46
CA GLY A 71 16.38 8.23 -2.03
C GLY A 71 17.88 8.28 -1.73
N ILE A 72 18.68 7.45 -2.39
CA ILE A 72 20.16 7.45 -2.26
C ILE A 72 20.74 8.79 -2.70
N SER A 73 20.25 9.36 -3.80
CA SER A 73 20.71 10.66 -4.33
C SER A 73 20.39 11.79 -3.36
N ARG A 74 19.19 11.79 -2.78
CA ARG A 74 18.78 12.74 -1.75
C ARG A 74 19.65 12.63 -0.51
N LEU A 75 19.86 11.42 0.01
CA LEU A 75 20.68 11.17 1.19
C LEU A 75 22.15 11.57 0.94
N SER A 76 22.65 11.37 -0.27
CA SER A 76 23.98 11.85 -0.69
C SER A 76 24.09 13.37 -0.69
N ASN A 77 23.06 14.08 -1.16
CA ASN A 77 23.03 15.54 -1.12
C ASN A 77 22.93 16.07 0.32
N GLU A 78 22.11 15.44 1.16
CA GLU A 78 21.99 15.80 2.58
C GLU A 78 23.32 15.57 3.34
N VAL A 79 24.07 14.51 3.03
CA VAL A 79 25.44 14.31 3.57
C VAL A 79 26.40 15.37 3.06
N ALA A 80 26.24 15.86 1.83
CA ALA A 80 27.06 16.94 1.28
C ALA A 80 26.78 18.28 1.97
N ASP A 81 25.51 18.58 2.22
CA ASP A 81 25.07 19.78 2.96
C ASP A 81 25.45 19.70 4.45
N ALA A 82 25.54 18.48 5.00
CA ALA A 82 25.91 18.26 6.39
C ALA A 82 27.43 18.27 6.66
N ARG A 83 28.27 18.43 5.64
CA ARG A 83 29.74 18.42 5.77
C ARG A 83 30.26 19.49 6.73
N ASP A 84 29.57 20.62 6.82
CA ASP A 84 29.99 21.76 7.65
C ASP A 84 29.87 21.50 9.15
N PHE A 85 28.97 20.60 9.56
CA PHE A 85 28.73 20.31 10.97
C PHE A 85 28.96 18.85 11.36
N VAL A 86 29.19 17.92 10.42
CA VAL A 86 29.49 16.51 10.72
C VAL A 86 31.01 16.28 10.81
N PRO A 87 31.52 15.55 11.82
CA PRO A 87 32.94 15.19 11.89
C PRO A 87 33.45 14.39 10.68
N ALA A 88 34.70 14.61 10.27
CA ALA A 88 35.31 13.93 9.11
C ALA A 88 35.31 12.39 9.20
N TYR A 89 35.30 11.83 10.42
CA TYR A 89 35.15 10.38 10.63
C TYR A 89 33.76 9.90 10.20
N ASP A 90 32.71 10.56 10.68
CA ASP A 90 31.32 10.24 10.35
C ASP A 90 31.02 10.51 8.88
N GLN A 91 31.60 11.56 8.28
CA GLN A 91 31.49 11.83 6.85
C GLN A 91 32.00 10.65 6.00
N ARG A 92 33.14 10.06 6.37
CA ARG A 92 33.67 8.87 5.69
C ARG A 92 32.75 7.67 5.90
N ALA A 93 32.22 7.51 7.11
CA ALA A 93 31.34 6.41 7.44
C ALA A 93 30.01 6.49 6.68
N TYR A 94 29.42 7.68 6.55
CA TYR A 94 28.23 7.94 5.74
C TYR A 94 28.49 7.70 4.25
N SER A 95 29.64 8.17 3.74
CA SER A 95 30.04 7.94 2.34
C SER A 95 30.25 6.46 2.05
N LEU A 96 30.81 5.70 2.99
CA LEU A 96 31.00 4.25 2.86
C LEU A 96 29.66 3.52 2.88
N ALA A 97 28.73 3.94 3.75
CA ALA A 97 27.40 3.36 3.83
C ALA A 97 26.55 3.64 2.57
N LEU A 98 26.61 4.85 2.01
CA LEU A 98 25.98 5.18 0.72
C LEU A 98 26.54 4.37 -0.45
N LYS A 99 27.86 4.10 -0.45
CA LYS A 99 28.47 3.21 -1.43
C LYS A 99 27.96 1.77 -1.27
N GLY A 100 27.87 1.28 -0.03
CA GLY A 100 27.34 -0.05 0.25
C GLY A 100 25.86 -0.21 -0.12
N LEU A 101 25.04 0.84 0.05
CA LEU A 101 23.65 0.86 -0.42
C LEU A 101 23.55 0.80 -1.94
N THR A 102 24.35 1.61 -2.64
CA THR A 102 24.43 1.60 -4.10
C THR A 102 24.88 0.23 -4.62
N GLU A 103 25.84 -0.41 -3.97
CA GLU A 103 26.33 -1.75 -4.32
C GLU A 103 25.27 -2.83 -4.07
N LYS A 104 24.57 -2.79 -2.94
CA LYS A 104 23.43 -3.70 -2.65
C LYS A 104 22.28 -3.52 -3.64
N LEU A 105 21.96 -2.28 -4.02
CA LEU A 105 20.95 -2.02 -5.05
C LEU A 105 21.41 -2.57 -6.41
N ASN A 106 22.66 -2.37 -6.80
CA ASN A 106 23.21 -2.92 -8.05
C ASN A 106 23.24 -4.46 -8.05
N GLU A 107 23.49 -5.09 -6.90
CA GLU A 107 23.43 -6.55 -6.77
C GLU A 107 21.98 -7.05 -6.87
N ALA A 108 21.05 -6.42 -6.15
CA ALA A 108 19.63 -6.77 -6.20
C ALA A 108 19.06 -6.56 -7.60
N THR A 109 19.28 -5.41 -8.22
CA THR A 109 18.87 -5.13 -9.59
C THR A 109 19.59 -6.04 -10.60
N GLY A 110 20.86 -6.39 -10.38
CA GLY A 110 21.62 -7.34 -11.20
C GLY A 110 21.09 -8.77 -11.16
N LYS A 111 20.52 -9.21 -10.02
CA LYS A 111 19.81 -10.50 -9.90
C LYS A 111 18.51 -10.54 -10.71
N PHE A 112 17.88 -9.38 -10.92
CA PHE A 112 16.63 -9.24 -11.67
C PHE A 112 16.80 -8.71 -13.10
N ALA A 113 17.97 -8.16 -13.41
CA ALA A 113 18.34 -7.77 -14.76
C ALA A 113 18.36 -9.05 -15.60
N ARG A 114 17.45 -9.13 -16.57
CA ARG A 114 17.52 -10.15 -17.61
C ARG A 114 18.93 -10.07 -18.18
N LYS A 115 19.71 -11.17 -18.11
CA LYS A 115 21.04 -11.25 -18.74
C LYS A 115 20.93 -10.63 -20.12
N SER A 116 21.55 -9.47 -20.32
CA SER A 116 21.53 -8.74 -21.58
C SER A 116 22.10 -9.67 -22.65
N ARG A 117 21.21 -10.34 -23.40
CA ARG A 117 21.53 -10.90 -24.69
C ARG A 117 21.58 -9.74 -25.67
N PHE A 118 22.81 -9.41 -26.06
CA PHE A 118 23.17 -8.66 -27.26
C PHE A 118 22.61 -7.24 -27.36
N GLN A 119 23.38 -6.28 -26.84
CA GLN A 119 23.35 -4.94 -27.39
C GLN A 119 24.25 -4.92 -28.63
N PHE A 120 23.66 -4.87 -29.81
CA PHE A 120 24.40 -4.57 -31.03
C PHE A 120 24.97 -3.15 -30.91
N LYS A 121 26.29 -3.04 -30.92
CA LYS A 121 26.98 -1.76 -31.09
C LYS A 121 26.78 -1.29 -32.54
N PRO A 122 26.11 -0.16 -32.83
CA PRO A 122 26.24 0.46 -34.13
C PRO A 122 27.62 1.12 -34.16
N LYS A 123 28.58 0.51 -34.87
CA LYS A 123 29.87 1.16 -35.12
C LYS A 123 29.78 1.92 -36.45
N SER A 124 29.98 3.22 -36.31
CA SER A 124 30.35 4.22 -37.30
C SER A 124 31.28 3.73 -38.42
N GLY A 125 31.01 4.21 -39.63
CA GLY A 125 31.88 4.18 -40.81
C GLY A 125 30.98 4.17 -42.05
N GLY A 126 30.57 5.30 -42.60
CA GLY A 126 31.45 6.29 -43.22
C GLY A 126 31.65 5.89 -44.68
N HIS A 127 30.85 6.46 -45.58
CA HIS A 127 31.22 6.92 -46.94
C HIS A 127 29.98 7.55 -47.62
N GLN A 128 30.04 8.86 -47.86
CA GLN A 128 29.40 9.53 -49.00
C GLN A 128 30.19 9.19 -50.29
N PRO A 129 29.81 9.69 -51.48
CA PRO A 129 28.49 9.94 -52.09
C PRO A 129 28.34 9.06 -53.36
N VAL A 130 27.27 9.13 -54.15
CA VAL A 130 27.27 9.81 -55.47
C VAL A 130 25.88 9.68 -56.10
N ASP A 131 25.34 10.85 -56.44
CA ASP A 131 24.52 11.30 -57.58
C ASP A 131 23.29 10.51 -58.09
N GLY A 132 22.19 11.26 -58.24
CA GLY A 132 21.10 10.88 -59.15
C GLY A 132 19.77 11.59 -58.89
N ALA A 133 19.68 12.83 -59.33
CA ALA A 133 18.52 13.74 -59.29
C ALA A 133 17.12 13.12 -59.58
N THR A 134 16.09 13.60 -58.86
CA THR A 134 14.89 14.33 -59.37
C THR A 134 13.88 14.52 -58.22
N LYS A 135 13.76 15.73 -57.66
CA LYS A 135 12.64 16.67 -57.84
C LYS A 135 11.25 16.02 -57.93
N GLU A 136 10.44 16.11 -56.87
CA GLU A 136 9.32 17.07 -56.78
C GLU A 136 8.56 16.93 -55.46
N ALA A 137 8.16 18.08 -54.92
CA ALA A 137 7.41 18.23 -53.69
C ALA A 137 5.96 18.62 -54.00
N ARG A 138 4.98 17.95 -53.38
CA ARG A 138 3.88 18.56 -52.60
C ARG A 138 2.93 17.49 -52.01
N PRO A 139 2.22 17.79 -50.91
CA PRO A 139 1.64 16.80 -50.01
C PRO A 139 0.12 16.63 -50.19
N ARG A 140 -0.38 15.40 -49.96
CA ARG A 140 -1.79 15.10 -49.64
C ARG A 140 -1.77 13.97 -48.59
N GLN A 141 -2.08 14.32 -47.35
CA GLN A 141 -3.38 14.11 -46.71
C GLN A 141 -3.72 12.64 -46.45
N ASP A 142 -3.53 12.29 -45.17
CA ASP A 142 -4.54 11.69 -44.30
C ASP A 142 -4.88 10.20 -44.42
N SER A 143 -5.34 9.68 -43.27
CA SER A 143 -6.15 8.47 -43.07
C SER A 143 -5.42 7.16 -42.68
N ARG A 144 -5.52 6.87 -41.37
CA ARG A 144 -6.26 5.74 -40.78
C ARG A 144 -5.90 4.28 -41.15
N HIS A 145 -6.00 3.48 -40.08
CA HIS A 145 -6.38 2.06 -40.00
C HIS A 145 -5.26 1.02 -40.20
N LEU A 146 -4.93 0.25 -39.14
CA LEU A 146 -5.45 -1.10 -38.79
C LEU A 146 -4.95 -2.15 -39.80
N VAL A 147 -4.22 -3.21 -39.43
CA VAL A 147 -4.63 -4.43 -38.72
C VAL A 147 -3.37 -5.30 -38.50
N HIS A 148 -3.18 -5.91 -37.32
CA HIS A 148 -3.50 -7.30 -36.94
C HIS A 148 -2.54 -8.41 -37.42
N ALA A 149 -2.01 -9.11 -36.41
CA ALA A 149 -1.62 -10.52 -36.32
C ALA A 149 -0.47 -11.11 -37.17
N GLY A 150 0.42 -11.82 -36.45
CA GLY A 150 0.42 -13.29 -36.59
C GLY A 150 1.63 -13.93 -37.29
N PHE A 151 2.56 -14.41 -36.47
CA PHE A 151 3.22 -15.74 -36.51
C PHE A 151 4.04 -16.24 -37.72
N THR A 152 4.94 -17.18 -37.35
CA THR A 152 5.77 -18.13 -38.14
C THR A 152 7.16 -17.61 -38.51
N GLY A 153 8.28 -18.35 -38.40
CA GLY A 153 8.54 -19.73 -38.01
C GLY A 153 9.77 -20.26 -38.78
N ARG A 154 10.57 -21.15 -38.17
CA ARG A 154 11.58 -22.06 -38.78
C ARG A 154 12.86 -21.40 -39.37
N ASP A 155 14.06 -22.00 -39.39
CA ASP A 155 14.60 -23.32 -39.03
C ASP A 155 16.15 -23.25 -38.99
N ALA A 156 16.78 -24.35 -38.53
CA ALA A 156 18.15 -24.83 -38.86
C ALA A 156 19.38 -24.15 -38.20
N THR A 157 20.48 -24.82 -37.79
CA THR A 157 20.92 -26.23 -37.71
C THR A 157 22.35 -26.23 -37.10
N ILE A 158 22.59 -27.08 -36.08
CA ILE A 158 23.80 -27.89 -35.76
C ILE A 158 25.21 -27.22 -35.64
N LEU A 159 25.91 -27.39 -34.49
CA LEU A 159 26.97 -28.40 -34.27
C LEU A 159 27.63 -28.27 -32.85
N GLU A 160 27.87 -29.45 -32.28
CA GLU A 160 28.61 -29.96 -31.11
C GLU A 160 29.80 -29.14 -30.56
N SER A 161 30.22 -29.23 -29.28
CA SER A 161 30.73 -30.47 -28.68
C SER A 161 30.95 -30.42 -27.14
N SER A 162 30.73 -31.60 -26.53
CA SER A 162 31.46 -32.27 -25.41
C SER A 162 31.56 -31.58 -24.04
N THR A 163 30.75 -31.95 -23.03
CA THR A 163 30.83 -33.11 -22.09
C THR A 163 31.89 -33.01 -20.98
N SER A 164 31.44 -32.98 -19.72
CA SER A 164 31.88 -33.91 -18.65
C SER A 164 30.92 -33.82 -17.45
N ALA A 165 30.46 -34.98 -17.01
CA ALA A 165 29.56 -35.19 -15.87
C ALA A 165 30.34 -35.28 -14.54
N ILE A 166 29.66 -35.09 -13.40
CA ILE A 166 29.52 -36.09 -12.32
C ILE A 166 28.75 -35.50 -11.10
N LYS A 167 27.60 -36.17 -10.85
CA LYS A 167 26.95 -36.66 -9.62
C LYS A 167 26.56 -35.74 -8.45
N ASP A 168 25.26 -35.86 -8.17
CA ASP A 168 24.52 -35.55 -6.95
C ASP A 168 24.92 -36.46 -5.78
N ASP A 169 24.90 -35.91 -4.56
CA ASP A 169 24.66 -36.61 -3.31
C ASP A 169 23.64 -35.79 -2.50
N GLU A 170 22.49 -36.39 -2.20
CA GLU A 170 21.48 -35.87 -1.30
C GLU A 170 21.82 -36.23 0.15
N GLU A 171 21.76 -35.25 1.05
CA GLU A 171 21.74 -35.47 2.48
C GLU A 171 20.55 -34.72 3.08
N SER A 172 19.64 -35.50 3.68
CA SER A 172 18.48 -35.03 4.42
C SER A 172 18.91 -34.40 5.74
N ASP A 173 18.59 -33.12 5.98
CA ASP A 173 18.87 -32.47 7.26
C ASP A 173 17.60 -31.99 7.97
N ALA A 174 17.52 -32.33 9.25
CA ALA A 174 16.35 -32.20 10.10
C ALA A 174 16.10 -30.74 10.50
N VAL A 175 14.82 -30.38 10.63
CA VAL A 175 14.37 -29.05 11.08
C VAL A 175 14.90 -28.70 12.47
N GLY A 176 15.95 -27.88 12.54
CA GLY A 176 16.36 -27.18 13.76
C GLY A 176 15.45 -25.99 14.05
N ASN A 177 15.12 -25.78 15.34
CA ASN A 177 14.32 -24.64 15.78
C ASN A 177 15.01 -23.30 15.43
N LEU A 178 14.26 -22.41 14.77
CA LEU A 178 14.70 -21.09 14.35
C LEU A 178 14.88 -20.14 15.58
N PRO A 179 15.89 -19.25 15.61
CA PRO A 179 16.04 -18.28 16.69
C PRO A 179 14.91 -17.24 16.61
N THR A 180 14.21 -17.00 17.72
CA THR A 180 13.20 -15.95 17.82
C THR A 180 13.88 -14.58 17.85
N PHE A 181 13.89 -13.88 16.72
CA PHE A 181 14.21 -12.46 16.68
C PHE A 181 12.98 -11.63 17.07
N GLY A 182 13.14 -10.75 18.07
CA GLY A 182 12.07 -10.08 18.81
C GLY A 182 11.28 -9.00 18.07
N GLY A 183 10.67 -9.33 16.94
CA GLY A 183 9.53 -8.59 16.40
C GLY A 183 8.25 -9.04 17.11
N LYS A 184 7.54 -8.12 17.76
CA LYS A 184 6.27 -8.47 18.42
C LYS A 184 5.25 -8.90 17.36
N ASN A 185 4.93 -10.19 17.36
CA ASN A 185 3.90 -10.78 16.54
C ASN A 185 2.53 -10.56 17.19
N TYR A 186 1.83 -9.52 16.75
CA TYR A 186 0.53 -9.13 17.33
C TYR A 186 -0.55 -10.22 17.11
N ASN A 187 -0.44 -11.04 16.05
CA ASN A 187 -1.35 -12.17 15.82
C ASN A 187 -1.16 -13.27 16.88
N GLU A 188 0.08 -13.53 17.32
CA GLU A 188 0.35 -14.43 18.46
C GLU A 188 -0.16 -13.86 19.80
N GLU A 189 -0.13 -12.53 19.98
CA GLU A 189 -0.60 -11.87 21.20
C GLU A 189 -2.14 -11.85 21.33
N ILE A 190 -2.85 -11.82 20.20
CA ILE A 190 -4.33 -11.86 20.09
C ILE A 190 -4.86 -13.30 20.22
N SER A 191 -4.08 -14.30 19.78
CA SER A 191 -4.47 -15.71 19.78
C SER A 191 -4.34 -16.40 21.16
N ARG A 192 -3.78 -15.73 22.18
CA ARG A 192 -3.60 -16.32 23.52
C ARG A 192 -4.84 -16.13 24.40
N PRO A 193 -5.43 -17.19 24.96
CA PRO A 193 -6.49 -17.06 25.96
C PRO A 193 -5.86 -16.66 27.30
N VAL A 194 -6.30 -15.54 27.89
CA VAL A 194 -5.84 -15.14 29.23
C VAL A 194 -7.03 -14.80 30.12
N LEU A 195 -7.06 -15.50 31.25
CA LEU A 195 -7.86 -15.21 32.45
C LEU A 195 -7.51 -13.83 33.02
N GLY A 196 -8.51 -12.97 33.17
CA GLY A 196 -8.42 -11.75 33.98
C GLY A 196 -8.26 -10.45 33.19
N ASN A 197 -9.21 -9.53 33.37
CA ASN A 197 -9.24 -8.19 32.79
C ASN A 197 -7.92 -7.45 33.02
N ASN A 198 -7.31 -6.95 31.94
CA ASN A 198 -7.06 -5.51 31.76
C ASN A 198 -6.62 -5.20 30.32
N ILE A 199 -7.51 -4.48 29.64
CA ILE A 199 -7.45 -3.93 28.28
C ILE A 199 -6.04 -3.52 27.82
N ARG A 200 -5.57 -4.10 26.70
CA ARG A 200 -4.33 -3.69 26.02
C ARG A 200 -4.61 -2.47 25.12
N LYS A 201 -3.91 -1.35 25.36
CA LYS A 201 -3.91 -0.18 24.47
C LYS A 201 -2.79 -0.33 23.42
N PRO A 202 -3.08 -0.51 22.12
CA PRO A 202 -2.03 -0.49 21.11
C PRO A 202 -1.38 0.90 21.02
N SER A 203 -0.04 0.94 20.98
CA SER A 203 0.73 2.18 20.80
C SER A 203 0.83 2.50 19.31
N PHE A 204 0.07 3.49 18.85
CA PHE A 204 0.11 4.00 17.46
C PHE A 204 1.19 5.07 17.23
N SER A 205 2.23 5.11 18.07
CA SER A 205 3.15 6.26 18.10
C SER A 205 4.03 6.42 16.84
N SER A 206 4.20 5.37 16.03
CA SER A 206 5.00 5.39 14.80
C SER A 206 4.25 4.95 13.53
N ALA A 207 3.01 4.48 13.65
CA ALA A 207 2.26 3.98 12.49
C ALA A 207 1.73 5.16 11.68
N LYS A 208 2.04 5.20 10.37
CA LYS A 208 1.49 6.18 9.43
C LYS A 208 0.20 5.71 8.76
N THR A 209 -0.04 4.41 8.74
CA THR A 209 -1.14 3.76 8.02
C THR A 209 -1.91 2.81 8.94
N ILE A 210 -3.18 2.61 8.63
CA ILE A 210 -4.05 1.63 9.30
C ILE A 210 -4.22 0.45 8.35
N SER A 211 -3.85 -0.75 8.78
CA SER A 211 -3.97 -1.97 7.98
C SER A 211 -4.54 -3.10 8.84
N ILE A 212 -5.73 -3.60 8.46
CA ILE A 212 -6.41 -4.72 9.13
C ILE A 212 -6.59 -5.82 8.09
N TYR A 213 -6.08 -7.02 8.38
CA TYR A 213 -6.11 -8.13 7.44
C TYR A 213 -6.43 -9.46 8.12
N SER A 214 -7.04 -10.37 7.36
CA SER A 214 -7.20 -11.80 7.72
C SER A 214 -7.89 -12.02 9.06
N GLN A 215 -8.99 -11.31 9.32
CA GLN A 215 -9.76 -11.42 10.56
C GLN A 215 -11.11 -12.10 10.32
N THR A 216 -11.57 -12.85 11.31
CA THR A 216 -12.88 -13.51 11.26
C THR A 216 -13.64 -13.35 12.57
N GLY A 217 -14.91 -12.93 12.50
CA GLY A 217 -15.80 -12.88 13.66
C GLY A 217 -15.50 -11.76 14.67
N LEU A 218 -14.61 -10.82 14.34
CA LEU A 218 -14.14 -9.81 15.28
C LEU A 218 -14.88 -8.48 15.15
N HIS A 219 -15.03 -7.81 16.29
CA HIS A 219 -15.46 -6.42 16.36
C HIS A 219 -14.29 -5.52 16.73
N ILE A 220 -13.84 -4.70 15.78
CA ILE A 220 -12.64 -3.86 15.86
C ILE A 220 -13.06 -2.39 15.84
N MET A 221 -12.82 -1.67 16.94
CA MET A 221 -13.02 -0.23 17.02
C MET A 221 -11.68 0.47 17.18
N LEU A 222 -11.38 1.42 16.30
CA LEU A 222 -10.12 2.15 16.36
C LEU A 222 -10.18 3.27 17.40
N PRO A 223 -9.20 3.35 18.33
CA PRO A 223 -9.15 4.41 19.32
C PRO A 223 -8.67 5.73 18.71
N SER A 224 -8.89 6.85 19.41
CA SER A 224 -8.43 8.18 18.97
C SER A 224 -6.92 8.25 18.72
N SER A 225 -6.11 7.43 19.40
CA SER A 225 -4.66 7.37 19.15
C SER A 225 -4.31 6.93 17.72
N ALA A 226 -5.21 6.24 17.02
CA ALA A 226 -5.02 5.83 15.63
C ALA A 226 -5.14 7.02 14.64
N SER A 227 -5.54 8.22 15.08
CA SER A 227 -5.60 9.41 14.22
C SER A 227 -4.24 9.83 13.65
N ARG A 228 -3.14 9.35 14.25
CA ARG A 228 -1.77 9.55 13.76
C ARG A 228 -1.42 8.68 12.55
N ALA A 229 -2.24 7.67 12.27
CA ALA A 229 -2.02 6.65 11.25
C ALA A 229 -2.98 6.77 10.06
N THR A 230 -3.58 7.94 9.84
CA THR A 230 -4.56 8.16 8.77
C THR A 230 -3.94 8.59 7.43
N SER A 231 -2.65 8.31 7.20
CA SER A 231 -2.07 8.56 5.86
C SER A 231 -2.73 7.67 4.81
N SER A 232 -3.04 6.42 5.14
CA SER A 232 -3.87 5.52 4.32
C SER A 232 -4.53 4.43 5.16
N GLY A 233 -5.67 3.93 4.69
CA GLY A 233 -6.39 2.80 5.28
C GLY A 233 -6.41 1.59 4.33
N SER A 234 -6.19 0.39 4.86
CA SER A 234 -6.29 -0.87 4.13
C SER A 234 -7.05 -1.93 4.94
N LEU A 235 -8.13 -2.47 4.38
CA LEU A 235 -8.93 -3.55 4.96
C LEU A 235 -8.93 -4.72 3.97
N THR A 236 -8.40 -5.88 4.35
CA THR A 236 -8.25 -7.02 3.43
C THR A 236 -8.65 -8.35 4.09
N ASP A 237 -9.31 -9.24 3.37
CA ASP A 237 -9.60 -10.62 3.85
C ASP A 237 -10.34 -10.64 5.20
N LEU A 238 -11.46 -9.92 5.31
CA LEU A 238 -12.29 -9.93 6.53
C LEU A 238 -13.58 -10.72 6.31
N ASP A 239 -13.92 -11.58 7.27
CA ASP A 239 -15.13 -12.40 7.24
C ASP A 239 -15.92 -12.25 8.55
N ARG A 240 -17.21 -11.90 8.49
CA ARG A 240 -18.05 -11.73 9.69
C ARG A 240 -17.46 -10.75 10.71
N CYS A 241 -16.86 -9.67 10.22
CA CYS A 241 -16.21 -8.66 11.05
C CYS A 241 -17.02 -7.36 11.11
N ILE A 242 -16.86 -6.63 12.20
CA ILE A 242 -17.32 -5.25 12.34
C ILE A 242 -16.07 -4.39 12.52
N VAL A 243 -15.91 -3.35 11.71
CA VAL A 243 -14.79 -2.42 11.82
C VAL A 243 -15.29 -0.99 11.89
N ASP A 244 -14.95 -0.26 12.95
CA ASP A 244 -15.24 1.17 13.12
C ASP A 244 -13.94 1.99 13.13
N MET A 245 -13.80 2.86 12.14
CA MET A 245 -12.69 3.79 11.95
C MET A 245 -13.13 5.26 12.01
N THR A 246 -14.33 5.54 12.54
CA THR A 246 -14.89 6.90 12.58
C THR A 246 -14.12 7.84 13.50
N ILE A 247 -13.71 7.37 14.68
CA ILE A 247 -12.98 8.18 15.67
C ILE A 247 -11.64 8.74 15.12
N PRO A 248 -10.74 7.93 14.53
CA PRO A 248 -9.47 8.46 14.04
C PRO A 248 -9.60 9.37 12.82
N THR A 249 -10.71 9.29 12.08
CA THR A 249 -10.95 10.07 10.85
C THR A 249 -11.86 11.29 11.05
N ALA A 250 -12.51 11.42 12.20
CA ALA A 250 -13.35 12.57 12.51
C ALA A 250 -12.53 13.87 12.56
N ALA A 251 -13.08 14.95 11.99
CA ALA A 251 -12.45 16.27 11.95
C ALA A 251 -12.07 16.83 13.33
N SER A 252 -12.74 16.38 14.40
CA SER A 252 -12.47 16.79 15.78
C SER A 252 -11.26 16.10 16.43
N SER A 253 -10.83 14.95 15.92
CA SER A 253 -9.81 14.10 16.56
C SER A 253 -8.69 13.61 15.63
N GLY A 254 -8.80 13.82 14.32
CA GLY A 254 -7.80 13.41 13.35
C GLY A 254 -7.97 14.06 11.98
N THR A 255 -7.18 13.58 11.03
CA THR A 255 -7.32 13.93 9.61
C THR A 255 -7.97 12.79 8.85
N PRO A 256 -8.80 13.08 7.83
CA PRO A 256 -9.34 12.05 6.93
C PRO A 256 -8.24 11.21 6.29
N PHE A 257 -8.56 9.98 5.87
CA PHE A 257 -7.61 9.17 5.10
C PHE A 257 -7.26 9.83 3.77
N ALA A 258 -5.99 9.83 3.36
CA ALA A 258 -5.65 10.28 2.00
C ALA A 258 -6.15 9.30 0.93
N GLY A 259 -6.27 8.02 1.26
CA GLY A 259 -6.85 6.97 0.43
C GLY A 259 -7.24 5.74 1.24
N LEU A 260 -8.22 4.99 0.74
CA LEU A 260 -8.75 3.79 1.39
C LEU A 260 -8.84 2.63 0.39
N THR A 261 -8.30 1.48 0.77
CA THR A 261 -8.39 0.24 -0.01
C THR A 261 -9.14 -0.81 0.81
N ILE A 262 -10.19 -1.39 0.24
CA ILE A 262 -10.99 -2.46 0.84
C ILE A 262 -11.02 -3.63 -0.13
N LYS A 263 -10.55 -4.81 0.29
CA LYS A 263 -10.41 -5.98 -0.59
C LYS A 263 -10.91 -7.26 0.09
N ASN A 264 -11.64 -8.08 -0.66
CA ASN A 264 -12.06 -9.43 -0.26
C ASN A 264 -12.73 -9.47 1.12
N ILE A 265 -13.91 -8.86 1.21
CA ILE A 265 -14.69 -8.77 2.46
C ILE A 265 -15.98 -9.58 2.31
N LYS A 266 -16.33 -10.35 3.33
CA LYS A 266 -17.53 -11.19 3.35
C LYS A 266 -18.31 -10.99 4.64
N GLN A 267 -19.63 -10.92 4.54
CA GLN A 267 -20.55 -10.94 5.68
C GLN A 267 -20.20 -9.93 6.78
N SER A 268 -19.67 -8.76 6.42
CA SER A 268 -19.07 -7.81 7.38
C SER A 268 -19.75 -6.44 7.33
N LEU A 269 -19.56 -5.67 8.39
CA LEU A 269 -19.97 -4.26 8.51
C LEU A 269 -18.71 -3.40 8.65
N LEU A 270 -18.45 -2.54 7.68
CA LEU A 270 -17.31 -1.63 7.70
C LEU A 270 -17.79 -0.18 7.78
N ILE A 271 -17.38 0.53 8.84
CA ILE A 271 -17.66 1.95 9.06
C ILE A 271 -16.34 2.70 8.97
N CYS A 272 -16.02 3.16 7.77
CA CYS A 272 -14.67 3.59 7.42
C CYS A 272 -14.37 5.05 7.77
N GLY A 273 -15.39 5.86 8.04
CA GLY A 273 -15.25 7.29 8.30
C GLY A 273 -14.98 8.10 7.03
N THR A 274 -14.13 9.12 7.14
CA THR A 274 -13.86 10.09 6.06
C THR A 274 -12.55 9.83 5.30
N VAL A 275 -12.60 10.02 3.99
CA VAL A 275 -11.49 9.85 3.05
C VAL A 275 -11.39 11.10 2.17
N ALA A 276 -10.27 11.83 2.27
CA ALA A 276 -9.99 13.03 1.47
C ALA A 276 -9.54 12.72 0.03
N GLY A 277 -9.52 11.45 -0.37
CA GLY A 277 -9.12 10.99 -1.69
C GLY A 277 -9.98 9.82 -2.18
N PRO A 278 -9.39 8.89 -2.96
CA PRO A 278 -10.12 7.77 -3.53
C PRO A 278 -10.33 6.63 -2.53
N ALA A 279 -11.50 6.01 -2.60
CA ALA A 279 -11.81 4.73 -1.97
C ALA A 279 -11.92 3.65 -3.05
N HIS A 280 -11.05 2.65 -2.99
CA HIS A 280 -11.03 1.48 -3.86
C HIS A 280 -11.63 0.30 -3.11
N ILE A 281 -12.72 -0.24 -3.64
CA ILE A 281 -13.49 -1.30 -3.00
C ILE A 281 -13.56 -2.47 -3.98
N THR A 282 -13.06 -3.64 -3.60
CA THR A 282 -12.94 -4.78 -4.52
C THR A 282 -13.29 -6.11 -3.84
N GLY A 283 -14.11 -6.93 -4.50
CA GLY A 283 -14.35 -8.30 -4.03
C GLY A 283 -15.20 -8.38 -2.76
N ILE A 284 -16.25 -7.56 -2.64
CA ILE A 284 -17.10 -7.49 -1.43
C ILE A 284 -18.36 -8.33 -1.64
N LYS A 285 -18.72 -9.15 -0.66
CA LYS A 285 -19.92 -10.01 -0.72
C LYS A 285 -20.75 -9.93 0.56
N ASN A 286 -22.07 -9.84 0.41
CA ASN A 286 -23.03 -9.92 1.52
C ASN A 286 -22.68 -8.97 2.67
N SER A 287 -22.30 -7.72 2.40
CA SER A 287 -21.73 -6.82 3.41
C SER A 287 -22.38 -5.44 3.39
N VAL A 288 -22.15 -4.67 4.45
CA VAL A 288 -22.56 -3.26 4.56
C VAL A 288 -21.32 -2.40 4.70
N ILE A 289 -21.20 -1.39 3.84
CA ILE A 289 -20.04 -0.49 3.80
C ILE A 289 -20.53 0.95 4.00
N VAL A 290 -19.93 1.66 4.96
CA VAL A 290 -20.22 3.05 5.28
C VAL A 290 -18.97 3.88 5.08
N VAL A 291 -18.98 4.84 4.15
CA VAL A 291 -17.80 5.64 3.82
C VAL A 291 -18.16 7.01 3.26
N ALA A 292 -17.44 8.05 3.68
CA ALA A 292 -17.48 9.37 3.05
C ALA A 292 -16.17 9.58 2.28
N ALA A 293 -16.22 9.73 0.96
CA ALA A 293 -15.03 9.87 0.13
C ALA A 293 -15.22 10.90 -1.00
N ARG A 294 -14.11 11.36 -1.60
CA ARG A 294 -14.21 12.23 -2.79
C ARG A 294 -14.51 11.45 -4.06
N GLN A 295 -13.98 10.23 -4.16
CA GLN A 295 -14.12 9.34 -5.30
C GLN A 295 -14.29 7.91 -4.78
N VAL A 296 -15.22 7.15 -5.35
CA VAL A 296 -15.49 5.76 -4.97
C VAL A 296 -15.45 4.90 -6.21
N ARG A 297 -14.60 3.87 -6.21
CA ARG A 297 -14.50 2.86 -7.27
C ARG A 297 -14.78 1.49 -6.69
N ILE A 298 -15.79 0.83 -7.21
CA ILE A 298 -16.30 -0.45 -6.71
C ILE A 298 -16.14 -1.49 -7.82
N HIS A 299 -15.50 -2.60 -7.49
CA HIS A 299 -15.20 -3.67 -8.43
C HIS A 299 -15.56 -5.03 -7.83
N GLU A 300 -16.11 -5.95 -8.63
CA GLU A 300 -16.36 -7.34 -8.23
C GLU A 300 -17.17 -7.45 -6.91
N CYS A 301 -18.25 -6.68 -6.78
CA CYS A 301 -19.08 -6.69 -5.56
C CYS A 301 -20.44 -7.35 -5.80
N ASN A 302 -20.92 -8.13 -4.83
CA ASN A 302 -22.19 -8.86 -4.93
C ASN A 302 -23.02 -8.77 -3.64
N ASN A 303 -24.28 -8.36 -3.76
CA ASN A 303 -25.22 -8.23 -2.64
C ASN A 303 -24.65 -7.34 -1.50
N VAL A 304 -24.32 -6.10 -1.83
CA VAL A 304 -23.65 -5.16 -0.91
C VAL A 304 -24.47 -3.88 -0.78
N SER A 305 -24.67 -3.43 0.46
CA SER A 305 -25.33 -2.15 0.73
C SER A 305 -24.28 -1.09 1.08
N PHE A 306 -24.18 -0.06 0.26
CA PHE A 306 -23.30 1.08 0.45
C PHE A 306 -24.07 2.28 1.02
N TYR A 307 -23.64 2.76 2.17
CA TYR A 307 -24.06 4.03 2.75
C TYR A 307 -22.93 5.02 2.55
N LEU A 308 -23.05 5.90 1.57
CA LEU A 308 -21.91 6.71 1.17
C LEU A 308 -22.27 8.18 0.95
N ARG A 309 -21.26 9.01 1.14
CA ARG A 309 -21.20 10.38 0.62
C ARG A 309 -20.08 10.41 -0.41
N CYS A 310 -20.37 10.89 -1.62
CA CYS A 310 -19.37 10.99 -2.69
C CYS A 310 -19.33 12.38 -3.29
N GLY A 311 -18.15 12.97 -3.39
CA GLY A 311 -17.95 14.24 -4.10
C GLY A 311 -17.96 14.12 -5.63
N SER A 312 -17.98 12.90 -6.16
CA SER A 312 -18.09 12.58 -7.59
C SER A 312 -19.09 11.44 -7.80
N HIS A 313 -19.39 11.10 -9.05
CA HIS A 313 -20.12 9.86 -9.35
C HIS A 313 -19.34 8.63 -8.86
N PRO A 314 -19.96 7.73 -8.06
CA PRO A 314 -19.39 6.42 -7.79
C PRO A 314 -19.34 5.60 -9.08
N ILE A 315 -18.24 4.89 -9.31
CA ILE A 315 -18.08 4.02 -10.48
C ILE A 315 -18.14 2.56 -10.03
N ILE A 316 -18.97 1.76 -10.68
CA ILE A 316 -19.04 0.31 -10.46
C ILE A 316 -18.58 -0.46 -11.70
N GLU A 317 -17.99 -1.64 -11.48
CA GLU A 317 -17.58 -2.58 -12.50
C GLU A 317 -17.69 -4.03 -11.98
N ASP A 318 -18.17 -4.96 -12.80
CA ASP A 318 -18.36 -6.38 -12.42
C ASP A 318 -19.17 -6.56 -11.12
N CYS A 319 -20.14 -5.68 -10.89
CA CYS A 319 -20.98 -5.71 -9.69
C CYS A 319 -22.37 -6.29 -9.99
N SER A 320 -23.03 -6.81 -8.96
CA SER A 320 -24.41 -7.30 -9.04
C SER A 320 -25.15 -7.15 -7.71
N ASP A 321 -26.40 -6.71 -7.73
CA ASP A 321 -27.20 -6.44 -6.52
C ASP A 321 -26.47 -5.52 -5.51
N VAL A 322 -25.83 -4.46 -6.02
CA VAL A 322 -25.26 -3.42 -5.15
C VAL A 322 -26.31 -2.34 -4.93
N ARG A 323 -26.41 -1.85 -3.69
CA ARG A 323 -27.47 -0.91 -3.29
C ARG A 323 -26.87 0.31 -2.64
N PHE A 324 -27.35 1.49 -3.00
CA PHE A 324 -26.80 2.77 -2.54
C PHE A 324 -27.81 3.53 -1.68
N ALA A 325 -27.31 4.15 -0.61
CA ALA A 325 -28.04 5.00 0.30
C ALA A 325 -27.17 6.18 0.73
N PRO A 326 -27.78 7.31 1.12
CA PRO A 326 -27.02 8.45 1.64
C PRO A 326 -26.31 8.06 2.94
N LEU A 327 -25.20 8.72 3.22
CA LEU A 327 -24.50 8.59 4.49
C LEU A 327 -25.44 8.97 5.66
N PRO A 328 -25.53 8.16 6.73
CA PRO A 328 -26.32 8.49 7.91
C PRO A 328 -25.86 9.79 8.57
N ASP A 329 -26.80 10.58 9.08
CA ASP A 329 -26.53 11.90 9.68
C ASP A 329 -25.49 11.86 10.81
N VAL A 330 -25.49 10.77 11.60
CA VAL A 330 -24.55 10.51 12.69
C VAL A 330 -23.09 10.53 12.23
N TYR A 331 -22.83 10.21 10.95
CA TYR A 331 -21.50 10.23 10.34
C TYR A 331 -21.31 11.43 9.38
N ALA A 332 -22.39 12.12 9.01
CA ALA A 332 -22.36 13.27 8.11
C ALA A 332 -21.71 14.51 8.73
N GLU A 333 -21.89 14.75 10.03
CA GLU A 333 -21.27 15.89 10.74
C GLU A 333 -19.74 15.84 10.76
N SER A 334 -19.16 14.65 10.59
CA SER A 334 -17.70 14.44 10.58
C SER A 334 -17.06 14.69 9.20
N ALA A 335 -17.86 14.83 8.14
CA ALA A 335 -17.40 15.05 6.77
C ALA A 335 -17.54 16.53 6.38
N GLU A 336 -16.45 17.17 5.95
CA GLU A 336 -16.49 18.57 5.50
C GLU A 336 -17.56 18.78 4.41
N ASN A 337 -18.47 19.73 4.64
CA ASN A 337 -19.70 19.97 3.87
C ASN A 337 -19.51 20.75 2.55
N SER A 338 -18.31 20.76 1.97
CA SER A 338 -17.97 21.71 0.89
C SER A 338 -18.15 21.18 -0.54
N GLY A 339 -18.88 20.08 -0.76
CA GLY A 339 -19.12 19.50 -2.08
C GLY A 339 -20.55 19.01 -2.28
N GLN A 340 -21.00 18.97 -3.54
CA GLN A 340 -22.27 18.36 -3.90
C GLN A 340 -22.17 16.84 -3.71
N ASP A 341 -23.10 16.27 -2.96
CA ASP A 341 -23.15 14.83 -2.71
C ASP A 341 -23.81 14.14 -3.91
N GLN A 342 -23.06 13.24 -4.57
CA GLN A 342 -23.45 12.56 -5.81
C GLN A 342 -23.56 11.04 -5.60
N TRP A 343 -23.87 10.60 -4.38
CA TRP A 343 -23.95 9.18 -4.02
C TRP A 343 -24.97 8.37 -4.85
N ASP A 344 -25.98 9.03 -5.41
CA ASP A 344 -27.09 8.43 -6.18
C ASP A 344 -26.84 8.41 -7.70
N GLN A 345 -25.76 9.04 -8.17
CA GLN A 345 -25.38 9.13 -9.58
C GLN A 345 -24.27 8.11 -9.87
N VAL A 346 -24.64 6.84 -9.94
CA VAL A 346 -23.69 5.73 -10.08
C VAL A 346 -23.47 5.37 -11.55
N ASP A 347 -22.21 5.39 -11.99
CA ASP A 347 -21.78 5.02 -13.33
C ASP A 347 -21.40 3.54 -13.37
N ASP A 348 -22.13 2.73 -14.16
CA ASP A 348 -21.77 1.33 -14.41
C ASP A 348 -20.92 1.20 -15.68
N PHE A 349 -19.63 0.97 -15.48
CA PHE A 349 -18.64 1.03 -16.56
C PHE A 349 -18.83 -0.06 -17.64
N LYS A 350 -19.38 -1.23 -17.27
CA LYS A 350 -19.60 -2.33 -18.21
C LYS A 350 -20.99 -2.31 -18.84
N TRP A 351 -21.86 -1.39 -18.42
CA TRP A 351 -23.21 -1.27 -18.95
C TRP A 351 -23.28 -0.27 -20.11
N LEU A 352 -23.03 -0.75 -21.32
CA LEU A 352 -23.00 0.08 -22.54
C LEU A 352 -24.38 0.34 -23.16
N LYS A 353 -25.48 0.07 -22.44
CA LYS A 353 -26.85 0.22 -22.94
C LYS A 353 -27.46 1.52 -22.45
N ASN A 354 -28.48 2.00 -23.17
CA ASN A 354 -29.23 3.21 -22.82
C ASN A 354 -30.25 3.01 -21.68
N GLU A 355 -30.55 1.75 -21.32
CA GLU A 355 -31.45 1.42 -20.21
C GLU A 355 -30.70 1.53 -18.86
N PRO A 356 -31.40 1.77 -17.74
CA PRO A 356 -30.76 1.76 -16.42
C PRO A 356 -30.07 0.41 -16.15
N SER A 357 -28.88 0.45 -15.55
CA SER A 357 -28.17 -0.77 -15.20
C SER A 357 -28.96 -1.57 -14.14
N PRO A 358 -29.13 -2.89 -14.33
CA PRO A 358 -29.76 -3.76 -13.33
C PRO A 358 -28.79 -4.13 -12.19
N ASN A 359 -27.51 -3.78 -12.31
CA ASN A 359 -26.48 -4.20 -11.36
C ASN A 359 -26.53 -3.41 -10.05
N TRP A 360 -27.16 -2.23 -10.07
CA TRP A 360 -27.28 -1.36 -8.91
C TRP A 360 -28.68 -0.77 -8.74
N SER A 361 -28.99 -0.36 -7.52
CA SER A 361 -30.25 0.34 -7.21
C SER A 361 -30.10 1.26 -6.00
N ILE A 362 -31.06 2.15 -5.80
CA ILE A 362 -31.15 3.00 -4.60
C ILE A 362 -31.99 2.28 -3.54
N ILE A 363 -31.52 2.29 -2.30
CA ILE A 363 -32.31 1.81 -1.16
C ILE A 363 -33.42 2.82 -0.87
N ALA A 364 -34.67 2.38 -1.02
CA ALA A 364 -35.85 3.14 -0.67
C ALA A 364 -35.84 3.53 0.81
N GLU A 365 -36.36 4.71 1.15
CA GLU A 365 -36.25 5.31 2.49
C GLU A 365 -36.80 4.42 3.61
N ASP A 366 -37.90 3.71 3.33
CA ASP A 366 -38.56 2.75 4.23
C ASP A 366 -37.74 1.49 4.50
N LYS A 367 -36.81 1.15 3.59
CA LYS A 367 -35.92 -0.01 3.69
C LYS A 367 -34.53 0.34 4.22
N ARG A 368 -34.24 1.63 4.43
CA ARG A 368 -32.96 2.07 5.01
C ARG A 368 -32.91 1.68 6.48
N LEU A 369 -31.70 1.44 6.98
CA LEU A 369 -31.50 1.21 8.40
C LEU A 369 -31.90 2.45 9.19
N PRO A 370 -32.77 2.32 10.20
CA PRO A 370 -33.27 3.47 10.95
C PRO A 370 -32.17 4.11 11.79
N ALA A 371 -32.31 5.41 12.09
CA ALA A 371 -31.28 6.21 12.76
C ALA A 371 -30.81 5.61 14.10
N ASN A 372 -31.67 4.91 14.83
CA ASN A 372 -31.33 4.25 16.09
C ASN A 372 -30.34 3.09 15.93
N VAL A 373 -30.28 2.43 14.76
CA VAL A 373 -29.30 1.36 14.49
C VAL A 373 -27.89 1.92 14.35
N TRP A 374 -27.77 3.14 13.80
CA TRP A 374 -26.51 3.86 13.65
C TRP A 374 -25.99 4.50 14.95
N ALA A 375 -26.76 4.44 16.04
CA ALA A 375 -26.33 4.96 17.32
C ALA A 375 -25.09 4.21 17.81
N LYS A 376 -24.10 4.95 18.34
CA LYS A 376 -22.86 4.38 18.89
C LYS A 376 -23.12 3.30 19.94
N ASP A 377 -24.22 3.43 20.67
CA ASP A 377 -24.66 2.48 21.69
C ASP A 377 -24.96 1.09 21.12
N VAL A 378 -25.40 0.98 19.86
CA VAL A 378 -25.67 -0.31 19.22
C VAL A 378 -24.37 -1.02 18.86
N LEU A 379 -23.40 -0.28 18.32
CA LEU A 379 -22.07 -0.82 18.00
C LEU A 379 -21.32 -1.17 19.29
N SER A 380 -21.33 -0.28 20.28
CA SER A 380 -20.59 -0.45 21.53
C SER A 380 -21.34 -1.27 22.59
N ASN A 381 -22.47 -1.91 22.24
CA ASN A 381 -23.27 -2.63 23.22
C ASN A 381 -22.55 -3.91 23.70
N PRO A 382 -22.15 -4.01 24.97
CA PRO A 382 -21.46 -5.20 25.48
C PRO A 382 -22.38 -6.43 25.57
N SER A 383 -23.70 -6.27 25.44
CA SER A 383 -24.66 -7.39 25.53
C SER A 383 -24.97 -8.04 24.18
N LEU A 384 -24.44 -7.54 23.06
CA LEU A 384 -24.68 -8.08 21.72
C LEU A 384 -23.42 -8.77 21.21
N SER A 385 -23.59 -9.94 20.59
CA SER A 385 -22.48 -10.57 19.86
C SER A 385 -22.22 -9.87 18.53
N THR A 386 -21.05 -10.12 17.93
CA THR A 386 -20.72 -9.62 16.58
C THR A 386 -21.82 -10.00 15.58
N ASP A 387 -22.29 -11.24 15.59
CA ASP A 387 -23.33 -11.73 14.68
C ASP A 387 -24.68 -11.06 14.93
N ASP A 388 -25.06 -10.79 16.18
CA ASP A 388 -26.30 -10.07 16.50
C ASP A 388 -26.29 -8.64 15.97
N ILE A 389 -25.13 -7.97 16.08
CA ILE A 389 -24.96 -6.63 15.53
C ILE A 389 -25.04 -6.71 14.00
N LEU A 390 -24.29 -7.61 13.35
CA LEU A 390 -24.34 -7.77 11.89
C LEU A 390 -25.77 -8.04 11.38
N ARG A 391 -26.57 -8.87 12.08
CA ARG A 391 -27.99 -9.10 11.77
C ARG A 391 -28.83 -7.83 11.88
N LYS A 392 -28.61 -7.02 12.93
CA LYS A 392 -29.32 -5.73 13.09
C LYS A 392 -29.00 -4.73 11.99
N PHE A 393 -27.79 -4.79 11.44
CA PHE A 393 -27.38 -3.98 10.28
C PHE A 393 -27.78 -4.64 8.94
N GLY A 394 -28.55 -5.72 8.95
CA GLY A 394 -29.07 -6.35 7.73
C GLY A 394 -28.00 -7.04 6.88
N VAL A 395 -26.89 -7.47 7.49
CA VAL A 395 -25.84 -8.24 6.82
C VAL A 395 -26.39 -9.62 6.41
N PRO A 396 -26.43 -9.97 5.11
CA PRO A 396 -27.05 -11.20 4.64
C PRO A 396 -26.28 -12.48 5.01
N GLY A 397 -27.03 -13.59 5.16
CA GLY A 397 -26.46 -14.94 5.26
C GLY A 397 -25.89 -15.33 6.62
N LEU A 398 -26.19 -14.54 7.67
CA LEU A 398 -25.87 -14.88 9.05
C LEU A 398 -27.01 -15.68 9.68
#